data_AF-A0A9P4PE18-F1
#
_entry.id   AF-A0A9P4PE18-F1
#
_cell.length_a   1.000
_cell.length_b   1.000
_cell.length_c   1.000
_cell.angle_alpha   90.00
_cell.angle_beta   90.00
_cell.angle_gamma   90.00
#
_symmetry.space_group_name_H-M   'P 1'
#
loop_
_entity.id
_entity.type
_entity.pdbx_description
1 polymer ?
#
loop_
_entity_poly.entity_id
_entity_poly.type
_entity_poly.pdbx_seq_one_letter_code
_entity_poly.pdbx_strand_id
1 'polypeptide(L)'
;MPGLKGDANISLVLDQDIVMADDDGSMTITLLSAVDDSVRHVTEVQVSSSVCLKSPYLRTVINVAKDPTDITLGGDLKDSNDGIHKEAALVWLAHIHNLSTERMTELGLDKVSVVAVWEALQMWTHLEKRDNIMDLQDWFNTLYDSAFSKMDLDVYEAGLLAFPCQVFDHAVGFARVTKYLAYHHHGAIKERRPKGIKLKIYHLAPNEFIGPMNHARGGLKSTIHKHMWKKANNLLRFETSRCSCWDATIGQYLAALVKIDAFTIEDALQRSSFQEILDRMKEFTFDYNPACRRCRSIDWVYVVQMTRQAAQGYFDGLCLDCMDRSKPKGKDLDDEYWRINSSVKNRWDSRCRVPHKQATWYVSWLGRDDIRQKLLRGANVNEEED
;
A
#
# COMPACT_ATOMS: atom_id res chain seq x y z
N MET A 1 -34.40 9.80 -37.96
CA MET A 1 -34.22 10.97 -37.09
C MET A 1 -33.34 10.56 -35.93
N PRO A 2 -32.13 11.12 -35.78
CA PRO A 2 -31.34 10.95 -34.55
C PRO A 2 -32.01 11.82 -33.48
N GLY A 3 -32.37 11.20 -32.35
CA GLY A 3 -32.92 11.91 -31.21
C GLY A 3 -31.88 12.87 -30.63
N LEU A 4 -32.21 14.16 -30.63
CA LEU A 4 -31.56 15.16 -29.79
C LEU A 4 -31.68 14.70 -28.35
N LYS A 5 -30.59 14.22 -27.76
CA LYS A 5 -30.48 14.13 -26.30
C LYS A 5 -30.52 15.58 -25.82
N GLY A 6 -31.63 15.96 -25.18
CA GLY A 6 -31.73 17.26 -24.53
C GLY A 6 -30.58 17.41 -23.53
N ASP A 7 -29.95 18.58 -23.58
CA ASP A 7 -28.95 18.98 -22.59
C ASP A 7 -29.57 18.79 -21.20
N ALA A 8 -28.99 17.89 -20.41
CA ALA A 8 -29.39 17.76 -19.02
C ALA A 8 -29.14 19.11 -18.34
N ASN A 9 -30.15 19.65 -17.65
CA ASN A 9 -29.98 20.88 -16.88
C ASN A 9 -28.91 20.63 -15.80
N ILE A 10 -27.71 21.15 -15.99
CA ILE A 10 -26.63 21.11 -15.00
C ILE A 10 -26.81 22.29 -14.05
N SER A 11 -26.95 22.02 -12.75
CA SER A 11 -26.97 23.04 -11.71
C SER A 11 -25.55 23.40 -11.29
N LEU A 12 -25.25 24.70 -11.20
CA LEU A 12 -23.99 25.19 -10.64
C LEU A 12 -24.16 25.43 -9.14
N VAL A 13 -23.25 24.90 -8.33
CA VAL A 13 -23.19 25.14 -6.89
C VAL A 13 -21.88 25.85 -6.58
N LEU A 14 -21.98 27.07 -6.05
CA LEU A 14 -20.80 27.82 -5.62
C LEU A 14 -20.37 27.33 -4.24
N ASP A 15 -19.14 26.86 -4.15
CA ASP A 15 -18.50 26.50 -2.89
C ASP A 15 -17.91 27.75 -2.21
N GLN A 16 -17.45 27.60 -0.97
CA GLN A 16 -16.75 28.68 -0.25
C GLN A 16 -15.51 29.16 -1.01
N ASP A 17 -15.39 30.49 -1.16
CA ASP A 17 -14.23 31.16 -1.73
C ASP A 17 -12.97 30.90 -0.90
N ILE A 18 -11.85 30.70 -1.59
CA ILE A 18 -10.56 30.39 -0.97
C ILE A 18 -9.58 31.50 -1.28
N VAL A 19 -8.95 32.06 -0.25
CA VAL A 19 -7.90 33.07 -0.39
C VAL A 19 -6.54 32.47 -0.05
N MET A 20 -5.65 32.42 -1.05
CA MET A 20 -4.27 31.91 -0.91
C MET A 20 -3.21 33.01 -0.89
N ALA A 21 -3.54 34.25 -1.26
CA ALA A 21 -2.61 35.37 -1.25
C ALA A 21 -3.29 36.64 -0.71
N ASP A 22 -2.56 37.40 0.10
CA ASP A 22 -3.08 38.57 0.83
C ASP A 22 -2.80 39.93 0.14
N ASP A 23 -2.11 39.97 -1.02
CA ASP A 23 -1.55 41.20 -1.61
C ASP A 23 -2.01 41.53 -3.06
N ASP A 24 -1.83 42.83 -3.42
CA ASP A 24 -2.26 43.67 -4.57
C ASP A 24 -2.03 43.19 -6.03
N GLY A 25 -1.83 41.90 -6.25
CA GLY A 25 -1.72 41.27 -7.58
C GLY A 25 -2.57 40.02 -7.68
N SER A 26 -3.75 40.04 -7.06
CA SER A 26 -4.67 38.91 -7.00
C SER A 26 -5.29 38.63 -8.37
N MET A 27 -5.33 37.36 -8.74
CA MET A 27 -6.17 36.87 -9.83
C MET A 27 -7.10 35.79 -9.28
N THR A 28 -8.26 35.64 -9.91
CA THR A 28 -9.22 34.59 -9.59
C THR A 28 -8.95 33.38 -10.47
N ILE A 29 -8.87 32.20 -9.86
CA ILE A 29 -8.95 30.93 -10.55
C ILE A 29 -10.29 30.28 -10.20
N THR A 30 -11.15 30.14 -11.19
CA THR A 30 -12.41 29.39 -11.07
C THR A 30 -12.15 27.92 -11.36
N LEU A 31 -12.31 27.06 -10.36
CA LEU A 31 -12.21 25.61 -10.51
C LEU A 31 -13.60 25.02 -10.77
N LEU A 32 -13.74 24.27 -11.87
CA LEU A 32 -14.97 23.56 -12.20
C LEU A 32 -14.80 22.06 -11.95
N SER A 33 -15.64 21.50 -11.09
CA SER A 33 -15.68 20.05 -10.84
C SER A 33 -16.25 19.29 -12.03
N ALA A 34 -16.06 17.98 -12.02
CA ALA A 34 -16.83 17.10 -12.90
C ALA A 34 -18.32 17.21 -12.54
N VAL A 35 -19.19 16.93 -13.51
CA VAL A 35 -20.63 16.87 -13.23
C VAL A 35 -20.92 15.60 -12.46
N ASP A 36 -21.45 15.75 -11.25
CA ASP A 36 -21.92 14.64 -10.41
C ASP A 36 -23.39 14.85 -10.08
N ASP A 37 -24.24 13.86 -10.37
CA ASP A 37 -25.69 13.95 -10.20
C ASP A 37 -26.35 15.23 -10.76
N SER A 38 -25.90 15.66 -11.95
CA SER A 38 -26.34 16.91 -12.62
C SER A 38 -25.95 18.20 -11.88
N VAL A 39 -25.04 18.11 -10.92
CA VAL A 39 -24.46 19.24 -10.20
C VAL A 39 -23.01 19.43 -10.62
N ARG A 40 -22.60 20.68 -10.81
CA ARG A 40 -21.20 21.06 -10.98
C ARG A 40 -20.83 22.06 -9.91
N HIS A 41 -19.83 21.72 -9.12
CA HIS A 41 -19.28 22.61 -8.10
C HIS A 41 -18.33 23.60 -8.75
N VAL A 42 -18.44 24.85 -8.30
CA VAL A 42 -17.61 25.98 -8.70
C VAL A 42 -16.89 26.45 -7.46
N THR A 43 -15.56 26.50 -7.49
CA THR A 43 -14.77 27.08 -6.40
C THR A 43 -13.94 28.22 -6.96
N GLU A 44 -14.10 29.41 -6.39
CA GLU A 44 -13.24 30.54 -6.70
C GLU A 44 -12.05 30.57 -5.75
N VAL A 45 -10.85 30.68 -6.32
CA VAL A 45 -9.59 30.71 -5.57
C VAL A 45 -8.84 31.99 -5.92
N GLN A 46 -8.68 32.87 -4.94
CA GLN A 46 -7.84 34.07 -5.04
C GLN A 46 -6.37 33.68 -4.85
N VAL A 47 -5.56 33.95 -5.87
CA VAL A 47 -4.15 33.55 -5.94
C VAL A 47 -3.26 34.71 -6.38
N SER A 48 -1.96 34.61 -6.15
CA SER A 48 -1.02 35.64 -6.63
C SER A 48 -0.74 35.43 -8.13
N SER A 49 -1.07 36.41 -8.95
CA SER A 49 -0.77 36.39 -10.40
C SER A 49 0.73 36.21 -10.65
N SER A 50 1.57 36.85 -9.83
CA SER A 50 3.04 36.77 -9.95
C SER A 50 3.59 35.36 -9.70
N VAL A 51 2.93 34.57 -8.85
CA VAL A 51 3.28 33.17 -8.59
C VAL A 51 2.77 32.30 -9.74
N CYS A 52 1.53 32.50 -10.17
CA CYS A 52 0.91 31.73 -11.25
C CYS A 52 1.68 31.87 -12.57
N LEU A 53 2.22 33.06 -12.87
CA LEU A 53 3.07 33.29 -14.04
C LEU A 53 4.42 32.52 -14.02
N LYS A 54 4.85 32.00 -12.86
CA LYS A 54 6.03 31.13 -12.74
C LYS A 54 5.72 29.67 -13.05
N SER A 55 4.47 29.23 -12.87
CA SER A 55 4.03 27.89 -13.25
C SER A 55 4.03 27.75 -14.77
N PRO A 56 4.71 26.74 -15.35
CA PRO A 56 4.73 26.54 -16.79
C PRO A 56 3.33 26.35 -17.39
N TYR A 57 2.46 25.64 -16.67
CA TYR A 57 1.09 25.39 -17.08
C TYR A 57 0.21 26.64 -16.95
N LEU A 58 0.15 27.25 -15.76
CA LEU A 58 -0.71 28.41 -15.54
C LEU A 58 -0.29 29.59 -16.42
N ARG A 59 1.01 29.82 -16.62
CA ARG A 59 1.48 30.85 -17.57
C ARG A 59 0.93 30.64 -18.98
N THR A 60 0.89 29.39 -19.45
CA THR A 60 0.30 29.09 -20.77
C THR A 60 -1.20 29.37 -20.78
N VAL A 61 -1.93 28.97 -19.74
CA VAL A 61 -3.38 29.22 -19.61
C VAL A 61 -3.68 30.72 -19.55
N ILE A 62 -2.95 31.48 -18.72
CA ILE A 62 -3.10 32.94 -18.55
C ILE A 62 -2.83 33.67 -19.87
N ASN A 63 -1.79 33.27 -20.60
CA ASN A 63 -1.42 33.92 -21.87
C ASN A 63 -2.45 33.76 -22.98
N VAL A 64 -3.32 32.74 -22.91
CA VAL A 64 -4.37 32.50 -23.91
C VAL A 64 -5.77 32.88 -23.40
N ALA A 65 -5.90 33.21 -22.12
CA ALA A 65 -7.16 33.62 -21.53
C ALA A 65 -7.62 34.96 -22.10
N LYS A 66 -8.95 35.14 -22.21
CA LYS A 66 -9.53 36.43 -22.60
C LYS A 66 -9.30 37.49 -21.53
N ASP A 67 -9.36 37.06 -20.26
CA ASP A 67 -9.03 37.86 -19.10
C ASP A 67 -7.87 37.17 -18.34
N PRO A 68 -6.65 37.75 -18.33
CA PRO A 68 -5.53 37.20 -17.58
C PRO A 68 -5.71 37.23 -16.05
N THR A 69 -6.68 37.99 -15.53
CA THR A 69 -6.97 38.14 -14.10
C THR A 69 -8.09 37.23 -13.60
N ASP A 70 -8.81 36.57 -14.52
CA ASP A 70 -9.85 35.61 -14.22
C ASP A 70 -9.76 34.43 -15.20
N ILE A 71 -9.25 33.31 -14.71
CA ILE A 71 -9.11 32.09 -15.51
C ILE A 71 -9.99 30.97 -14.95
N THR A 72 -10.51 30.13 -15.83
CA THR A 72 -11.25 28.93 -15.46
C THR A 72 -10.41 27.69 -15.74
N LEU A 73 -10.32 26.79 -14.76
CA LEU A 73 -9.69 25.49 -14.91
C LEU A 73 -10.75 24.38 -14.81
N GLY A 74 -10.73 23.47 -15.79
CA GLY A 74 -11.74 22.43 -15.97
C GLY A 74 -12.98 22.92 -16.71
N GLY A 75 -13.87 21.98 -17.01
CA GLY A 75 -15.22 22.23 -17.49
C GLY A 75 -15.35 22.53 -18.98
N ASP A 76 -14.47 22.01 -19.86
CA ASP A 76 -14.66 22.15 -21.31
C ASP A 76 -16.07 21.66 -21.68
N LEU A 77 -16.90 22.57 -22.21
CA LEU A 77 -18.35 22.36 -22.41
C LEU A 77 -18.66 21.18 -23.35
N LYS A 78 -17.65 20.67 -24.07
CA LYS A 78 -17.76 19.54 -24.97
C LYS A 78 -17.60 18.18 -24.29
N ASP A 79 -17.05 18.12 -23.07
CA ASP A 79 -16.89 16.88 -22.31
C ASP A 79 -17.38 17.06 -20.88
N SER A 80 -18.56 16.48 -20.57
CA SER A 80 -19.16 16.56 -19.24
C SER A 80 -18.31 15.92 -18.14
N ASN A 81 -17.29 15.12 -18.51
CA ASN A 81 -16.37 14.47 -17.58
C ASN A 81 -15.05 15.24 -17.37
N ASP A 82 -14.83 16.36 -18.07
CA ASP A 82 -13.60 17.16 -17.94
C ASP A 82 -13.69 18.07 -16.71
N GLY A 83 -13.57 17.48 -15.52
CA GLY A 83 -13.61 18.18 -14.25
C GLY A 83 -12.28 18.14 -13.53
N ILE A 84 -11.97 19.20 -12.79
CA ILE A 84 -10.81 19.21 -11.89
C ILE A 84 -11.26 18.83 -10.48
N HIS A 85 -10.54 17.90 -9.85
CA HIS A 85 -10.77 17.58 -8.46
C HIS A 85 -10.27 18.72 -7.58
N LYS A 86 -11.22 19.41 -6.94
CA LYS A 86 -11.00 20.59 -6.10
C LYS A 86 -9.84 20.39 -5.12
N GLU A 87 -9.89 19.35 -4.29
CA GLU A 87 -8.85 19.09 -3.27
C GLU A 87 -7.44 19.00 -3.88
N ALA A 88 -7.29 18.31 -5.01
CA ALA A 88 -6.00 18.13 -5.67
C ALA A 88 -5.46 19.45 -6.24
N ALA A 89 -6.33 20.25 -6.86
CA ALA A 89 -5.98 21.57 -7.36
C ALA A 89 -5.59 22.51 -6.23
N LEU A 90 -6.28 22.47 -5.09
CA LEU A 90 -5.93 23.28 -3.92
C LEU A 90 -4.57 22.88 -3.34
N VAL A 91 -4.28 21.58 -3.25
CA VAL A 91 -2.94 21.09 -2.84
C VAL A 91 -1.86 21.60 -3.78
N TRP A 92 -2.07 21.48 -5.10
CA TRP A 92 -1.13 21.97 -6.10
C TRP A 92 -0.91 23.48 -6.01
N LEU A 93 -1.99 24.26 -5.97
CA LEU A 93 -1.94 25.72 -5.85
C LEU A 93 -1.26 26.15 -4.54
N ALA A 94 -1.56 25.50 -3.42
CA ALA A 94 -0.93 25.79 -2.14
C ALA A 94 0.60 25.59 -2.19
N HIS A 95 1.07 24.54 -2.84
CA HIS A 95 2.51 24.27 -2.95
C HIS A 95 3.22 25.24 -3.90
N ILE A 96 2.65 25.62 -5.04
CA ILE A 96 3.29 26.63 -5.90
C ILE A 96 3.34 28.01 -5.24
N HIS A 97 2.41 28.30 -4.32
CA HIS A 97 2.40 29.50 -3.48
C HIS A 97 3.28 29.40 -2.24
N ASN A 98 3.86 28.24 -1.95
CA ASN A 98 4.64 27.96 -0.74
C ASN A 98 3.87 28.33 0.54
N LEU A 99 2.58 27.96 0.60
CA LEU A 99 1.79 28.17 1.82
C LEU A 99 2.40 27.41 3.00
N SER A 100 2.30 28.00 4.19
CA SER A 100 2.73 27.32 5.42
C SER A 100 1.85 26.11 5.72
N THR A 101 2.40 25.13 6.45
CA THR A 101 1.65 23.95 6.91
C THR A 101 0.42 24.33 7.73
N GLU A 102 0.51 25.39 8.53
CA GLU A 102 -0.60 25.96 9.31
C GLU A 102 -1.73 26.40 8.37
N ARG A 103 -1.40 27.20 7.35
CA ARG A 103 -2.39 27.67 6.37
C ARG A 103 -2.99 26.52 5.56
N MET A 104 -2.19 25.54 5.18
CA MET A 104 -2.70 24.34 4.51
C MET A 104 -3.68 23.55 5.38
N THR A 105 -3.45 23.51 6.70
CA THR A 105 -4.35 22.87 7.67
C THR A 105 -5.65 23.66 7.84
N GLU A 106 -5.59 24.99 7.88
CA GLU A 106 -6.80 25.85 7.91
C GLU A 106 -7.68 25.64 6.68
N LEU A 107 -7.05 25.40 5.52
CA LEU A 107 -7.73 25.07 4.26
C LEU A 107 -8.21 23.60 4.20
N GLY A 108 -7.98 22.80 5.24
CA GLY A 108 -8.38 21.39 5.32
C GLY A 108 -7.58 20.46 4.40
N LEU A 109 -6.41 20.89 3.93
CA LEU A 109 -5.58 20.10 3.02
C LEU A 109 -4.85 18.93 3.71
N ASP A 110 -4.96 18.84 5.03
CA ASP A 110 -4.55 17.71 5.88
C ASP A 110 -5.62 16.60 5.95
N LYS A 111 -6.77 16.76 5.29
CA LYS A 111 -7.89 15.80 5.34
C LYS A 111 -8.41 15.38 3.96
N VAL A 112 -7.59 15.56 2.92
CA VAL A 112 -7.98 15.23 1.56
C VAL A 112 -8.09 13.73 1.34
N SER A 113 -8.88 13.34 0.35
CA SER A 113 -9.01 11.94 -0.05
C SER A 113 -7.70 11.37 -0.64
N VAL A 114 -7.53 10.05 -0.56
CA VAL A 114 -6.42 9.37 -1.26
C VAL A 114 -6.46 9.63 -2.76
N VAL A 115 -7.63 9.73 -3.38
CA VAL A 115 -7.77 10.04 -4.81
C VAL A 115 -7.19 11.42 -5.10
N ALA A 116 -7.48 12.43 -4.26
CA ALA A 116 -6.89 13.75 -4.38
C ALA A 116 -5.36 13.74 -4.27
N VAL A 117 -4.76 12.86 -3.45
CA VAL A 117 -3.29 12.69 -3.40
C VAL A 117 -2.73 12.24 -4.75
N TRP A 118 -3.37 11.27 -5.40
CA TRP A 118 -2.94 10.80 -6.71
C TRP A 118 -3.09 11.87 -7.80
N GLU A 119 -4.17 12.64 -7.76
CA GLU A 119 -4.38 13.73 -8.70
C GLU A 119 -3.42 14.89 -8.47
N ALA A 120 -3.12 15.23 -7.22
CA ALA A 120 -2.10 16.22 -6.88
C ALA A 120 -0.72 15.79 -7.38
N LEU A 121 -0.36 14.50 -7.24
CA LEU A 121 0.85 13.92 -7.83
C LEU A 121 0.86 14.05 -9.36
N GLN A 122 -0.27 13.81 -10.02
CA GLN A 122 -0.42 13.98 -11.46
C GLN A 122 -0.25 15.43 -11.88
N MET A 123 -0.88 16.37 -11.18
CA MET A 123 -0.74 17.80 -11.45
C MET A 123 0.71 18.27 -11.26
N TRP A 124 1.35 17.89 -10.16
CA TRP A 124 2.74 18.23 -9.88
C TRP A 124 3.70 17.72 -10.97
N THR A 125 3.53 16.46 -11.38
CA THR A 125 4.42 15.82 -12.36
C THR A 125 4.19 16.37 -13.77
N HIS A 126 2.93 16.52 -14.20
CA HIS A 126 2.60 16.85 -15.59
C HIS A 126 2.46 18.35 -15.85
N LEU A 127 1.87 19.11 -14.93
CA LEU A 127 1.59 20.54 -15.13
C LEU A 127 2.81 21.39 -14.77
N GLU A 128 3.43 21.12 -13.63
CA GLU A 128 4.63 21.87 -13.20
C GLU A 128 5.93 21.38 -13.85
N LYS A 129 5.91 20.19 -14.46
CA LYS A 129 7.11 19.53 -15.00
C LYS A 129 8.25 19.49 -13.97
N ARG A 130 7.89 19.35 -12.69
CA ARG A 130 8.86 19.22 -11.60
C ARG A 130 9.21 17.75 -11.43
N ASP A 131 10.50 17.46 -11.50
CA ASP A 131 11.01 16.11 -11.33
C ASP A 131 11.10 15.71 -9.84
N ASN A 132 11.13 16.69 -8.93
CA ASN A 132 11.22 16.44 -7.50
C ASN A 132 9.84 16.35 -6.84
N ILE A 133 9.30 15.15 -6.75
CA ILE A 133 8.06 14.86 -6.02
C ILE A 133 8.24 15.02 -4.49
N MET A 134 9.48 14.97 -4.01
CA MET A 134 9.79 15.11 -2.58
C MET A 134 9.40 16.48 -2.01
N ASP A 135 9.20 17.49 -2.86
CA ASP A 135 8.67 18.80 -2.45
C ASP A 135 7.29 18.70 -1.77
N LEU A 136 6.51 17.63 -2.04
CA LEU A 136 5.21 17.39 -1.39
C LEU A 136 5.29 16.41 -0.20
N GLN A 137 6.50 15.94 0.16
CA GLN A 137 6.67 14.87 1.15
C GLN A 137 6.17 15.29 2.54
N ASP A 138 6.51 16.48 3.00
CA ASP A 138 6.14 16.96 4.34
C ASP A 138 4.62 17.11 4.49
N TRP A 139 3.97 17.60 3.43
CA TRP A 139 2.50 17.64 3.36
C TRP A 139 1.91 16.23 3.42
N PHE A 140 2.42 15.28 2.62
CA PHE A 140 1.91 13.91 2.63
C PHE A 140 2.11 13.23 3.99
N ASN A 141 3.24 13.42 4.65
CA ASN A 141 3.48 12.90 6.00
C ASN A 141 2.46 13.46 7.00
N THR A 142 2.20 14.76 6.95
CA THR A 142 1.20 15.43 7.81
C THR A 142 -0.20 14.90 7.55
N LEU A 143 -0.59 14.76 6.28
CA LEU A 143 -1.86 14.17 5.85
C LEU A 143 -1.97 12.71 6.30
N TYR A 144 -0.90 11.92 6.17
CA TYR A 144 -0.92 10.53 6.58
C TYR A 144 -1.15 10.41 8.09
N ASP A 145 -0.41 11.18 8.89
CA ASP A 145 -0.52 11.12 10.35
C ASP A 145 -1.88 11.59 10.86
N SER A 146 -2.47 12.61 10.25
CA SER A 146 -3.76 13.18 10.64
C SER A 146 -4.97 12.37 10.17
N ALA A 147 -4.97 11.92 8.91
CA ALA A 147 -6.12 11.27 8.28
C ALA A 147 -5.96 9.75 8.12
N PHE A 148 -4.81 9.28 7.64
CA PHE A 148 -4.68 7.88 7.20
C PHE A 148 -4.16 6.93 8.28
N SER A 149 -3.40 7.41 9.26
CA SER A 149 -2.77 6.58 10.31
C SER A 149 -3.81 5.87 11.19
N LYS A 150 -4.95 6.53 11.42
CA LYS A 150 -6.08 6.06 12.24
C LYS A 150 -7.23 5.47 11.42
N MET A 151 -7.14 5.53 10.10
CA MET A 151 -8.15 5.00 9.20
C MET A 151 -8.24 3.48 9.34
N ASP A 152 -9.45 2.94 9.48
CA ASP A 152 -9.67 1.50 9.29
C ASP A 152 -9.46 1.17 7.82
N LEU A 153 -8.35 0.49 7.51
CA LEU A 153 -8.02 0.13 6.14
C LEU A 153 -8.95 -0.96 5.65
N ASP A 154 -9.41 -0.81 4.41
CA ASP A 154 -9.87 -1.90 3.56
C ASP A 154 -8.84 -2.21 2.44
N VAL A 155 -9.16 -3.22 1.63
CA VAL A 155 -8.29 -3.66 0.52
C VAL A 155 -8.19 -2.61 -0.61
N TYR A 156 -9.24 -1.82 -0.82
CA TYR A 156 -9.26 -0.73 -1.79
C TYR A 156 -8.34 0.40 -1.37
N GLU A 157 -8.45 0.88 -0.14
CA GLU A 157 -7.71 2.03 0.38
C GLU A 157 -6.25 1.67 0.59
N ALA A 158 -5.94 0.49 1.15
CA ALA A 158 -4.57 0.02 1.26
C ALA A 158 -3.91 -0.13 -0.12
N GLY A 159 -4.66 -0.56 -1.13
CA GLY A 159 -4.21 -0.67 -2.51
C GLY A 159 -3.86 0.70 -3.13
N LEU A 160 -4.67 1.72 -2.84
CA LEU A 160 -4.43 3.08 -3.33
C LEU A 160 -3.34 3.82 -2.55
N LEU A 161 -3.16 3.54 -1.25
CA LEU A 161 -2.15 4.19 -0.40
C LEU A 161 -0.73 3.64 -0.59
N ALA A 162 -0.60 2.39 -1.05
CA ALA A 162 0.71 1.74 -1.19
C ALA A 162 1.68 2.54 -2.06
N PHE A 163 1.22 3.04 -3.20
CA PHE A 163 2.07 3.81 -4.11
C PHE A 163 2.42 5.22 -3.57
N PRO A 164 1.48 6.06 -3.10
CA PRO A 164 1.83 7.32 -2.44
C PRO A 164 2.83 7.14 -1.28
N CYS A 165 2.65 6.12 -0.44
CA CYS A 165 3.60 5.84 0.65
C CYS A 165 5.00 5.48 0.12
N GLN A 166 5.10 4.78 -1.01
CA GLN A 166 6.38 4.48 -1.64
C GLN A 166 7.01 5.74 -2.24
N VAL A 167 6.23 6.53 -2.97
CA VAL A 167 6.68 7.72 -3.69
C VAL A 167 7.19 8.79 -2.73
N PHE A 168 6.50 9.01 -1.62
CA PHE A 168 6.88 9.97 -0.59
C PHE A 168 7.80 9.39 0.48
N ASP A 169 8.38 8.21 0.25
CA ASP A 169 9.28 7.54 1.19
C ASP A 169 8.72 7.43 2.63
N HIS A 170 7.41 7.23 2.74
CA HIS A 170 6.72 7.13 4.02
C HIS A 170 6.75 5.68 4.54
N ALA A 171 7.87 5.30 5.15
CA ALA A 171 8.19 3.91 5.50
C ALA A 171 7.15 3.22 6.40
N VAL A 172 6.66 3.92 7.44
CA VAL A 172 5.68 3.37 8.39
C VAL A 172 4.36 3.07 7.67
N GLY A 173 3.84 4.04 6.91
CA GLY A 173 2.63 3.86 6.15
C GLY A 173 2.75 2.77 5.09
N PHE A 174 3.89 2.72 4.39
CA PHE A 174 4.15 1.69 3.37
C PHE A 174 4.17 0.28 3.96
N ALA A 175 4.86 0.07 5.08
CA ALA A 175 4.88 -1.22 5.76
C ALA A 175 3.46 -1.62 6.21
N ARG A 176 2.71 -0.69 6.81
CA ARG A 176 1.34 -0.92 7.27
C ARG A 176 0.40 -1.37 6.13
N VAL A 177 0.34 -0.62 5.04
CA VAL A 177 -0.60 -0.91 3.94
C VAL A 177 -0.21 -2.18 3.17
N THR A 178 1.08 -2.43 2.97
CA THR A 178 1.55 -3.65 2.30
C THR A 178 1.38 -4.90 3.17
N LYS A 179 1.54 -4.78 4.49
CA LYS A 179 1.15 -5.83 5.44
C LYS A 179 -0.33 -6.11 5.31
N TYR A 180 -1.18 -5.08 5.42
CA TYR A 180 -2.63 -5.24 5.32
C TYR A 180 -3.02 -5.99 4.04
N LEU A 181 -2.53 -5.56 2.87
CA LEU A 181 -2.77 -6.21 1.58
C LEU A 181 -2.32 -7.68 1.56
N ALA A 182 -1.15 -8.01 2.10
CA ALA A 182 -0.64 -9.38 2.11
C ALA A 182 -1.57 -10.33 2.86
N TYR A 183 -2.21 -9.91 3.95
CA TYR A 183 -3.10 -10.75 4.75
C TYR A 183 -4.57 -10.72 4.29
N HIS A 184 -5.08 -9.57 3.83
CA HIS A 184 -6.52 -9.36 3.59
C HIS A 184 -6.93 -9.48 2.12
N HIS A 185 -6.01 -9.35 1.16
CA HIS A 185 -6.37 -9.43 -0.26
C HIS A 185 -6.71 -10.88 -0.67
N HIS A 186 -7.73 -11.07 -1.50
CA HIS A 186 -8.07 -12.37 -2.12
C HIS A 186 -7.28 -12.59 -3.41
N GLY A 187 -6.68 -13.77 -3.60
CA GLY A 187 -5.91 -14.06 -4.82
C GLY A 187 -4.61 -13.26 -4.97
N ALA A 188 -4.22 -12.97 -6.22
CA ALA A 188 -3.00 -12.23 -6.53
C ALA A 188 -3.22 -10.72 -6.39
N ILE A 189 -2.32 -10.04 -5.68
CA ILE A 189 -2.37 -8.59 -5.53
C ILE A 189 -1.94 -7.95 -6.86
N LYS A 190 -2.69 -6.95 -7.29
CA LYS A 190 -2.40 -6.12 -8.46
C LYS A 190 -2.26 -4.67 -8.03
N GLU A 191 -1.54 -3.91 -8.84
CA GLU A 191 -1.50 -2.46 -8.67
C GLU A 191 -2.91 -1.88 -8.82
N ARG A 192 -3.28 -0.97 -7.92
CA ARG A 192 -4.54 -0.24 -7.98
C ARG A 192 -4.25 1.24 -8.14
N ARG A 193 -4.93 1.86 -9.09
CA ARG A 193 -4.88 3.30 -9.38
C ARG A 193 -6.30 3.85 -9.48
N PRO A 194 -6.53 5.11 -9.12
CA PRO A 194 -7.81 5.76 -9.43
C PRO A 194 -8.05 5.81 -10.94
N LYS A 195 -9.33 5.82 -11.34
CA LYS A 195 -9.71 5.92 -12.76
C LYS A 195 -9.25 7.27 -13.32
N GLY A 196 -8.84 7.29 -14.59
CA GLY A 196 -8.39 8.52 -15.27
C GLY A 196 -6.93 8.90 -15.02
N ILE A 197 -6.30 8.37 -13.97
CA ILE A 197 -4.93 8.75 -13.60
C ILE A 197 -3.88 8.02 -14.46
N LYS A 198 -3.14 8.80 -15.23
CA LYS A 198 -2.05 8.34 -16.13
C LYS A 198 -0.69 8.83 -15.65
N LEU A 199 -0.37 8.55 -14.40
CA LEU A 199 0.92 8.91 -13.82
C LEU A 199 2.02 7.93 -14.28
N LYS A 200 3.10 8.47 -14.84
CA LYS A 200 4.34 7.74 -15.13
C LYS A 200 5.49 8.48 -14.47
N ILE A 201 5.92 8.02 -13.30
CA ILE A 201 7.11 8.55 -12.64
C ILE A 201 8.31 7.80 -13.21
N TYR A 202 9.14 8.46 -14.02
CA TYR A 202 10.27 7.80 -14.71
C TYR A 202 11.42 7.39 -13.77
N HIS A 203 11.52 8.00 -12.59
CA HIS A 203 12.59 7.76 -11.61
C HIS A 203 12.26 6.68 -10.56
N LEU A 204 11.00 6.33 -10.40
CA LEU A 204 10.55 5.23 -9.56
C LEU A 204 10.03 4.15 -10.50
N ALA A 205 10.71 3.00 -10.58
CA ALA A 205 10.20 1.88 -11.37
C ALA A 205 8.78 1.57 -10.86
N PRO A 206 7.73 1.80 -11.67
CA PRO A 206 6.37 1.56 -11.21
C PRO A 206 6.27 0.09 -10.85
N ASN A 207 5.75 -0.20 -9.67
CA ASN A 207 5.32 -1.54 -9.24
C ASN A 207 6.39 -2.48 -8.66
N GLU A 208 7.50 -1.93 -8.16
CA GLU A 208 8.50 -2.74 -7.43
C GLU A 208 7.92 -3.46 -6.20
N PHE A 209 6.74 -3.10 -5.72
CA PHE A 209 6.14 -3.71 -4.54
C PHE A 209 5.18 -4.89 -4.84
N ILE A 210 4.62 -4.98 -6.05
CA ILE A 210 3.61 -6.01 -6.38
C ILE A 210 4.21 -7.43 -6.38
N GLY A 211 5.36 -7.60 -7.02
CA GLY A 211 6.09 -8.88 -7.04
C GLY A 211 6.45 -9.34 -5.63
N PRO A 212 7.17 -8.52 -4.84
CA PRO A 212 7.44 -8.78 -3.43
C PRO A 212 6.19 -9.12 -2.61
N MET A 213 5.10 -8.36 -2.70
CA MET A 213 3.89 -8.68 -1.92
C MET A 213 3.31 -10.06 -2.26
N ASN A 214 3.26 -10.42 -3.55
CA ASN A 214 2.81 -11.76 -3.95
C ASN A 214 3.78 -12.86 -3.49
N HIS A 215 5.08 -12.57 -3.41
CA HIS A 215 6.07 -13.45 -2.81
C HIS A 215 5.84 -13.63 -1.29
N ALA A 216 5.57 -12.55 -0.55
CA ALA A 216 5.18 -12.63 0.86
C ALA A 216 3.96 -13.55 1.07
N ARG A 217 2.96 -13.46 0.19
CA ARG A 217 1.78 -14.35 0.21
C ARG A 217 2.14 -15.82 -0.02
N GLY A 218 3.05 -16.11 -0.95
CA GLY A 218 3.60 -17.45 -1.13
C GLY A 218 4.32 -17.97 0.13
N GLY A 219 5.04 -17.08 0.81
CA GLY A 219 5.68 -17.35 2.10
C GLY A 219 4.71 -17.63 3.24
N LEU A 220 3.63 -16.85 3.33
CA LEU A 220 2.53 -17.07 4.29
C LEU A 220 1.88 -18.44 4.08
N LYS A 221 1.52 -18.75 2.83
CA LYS A 221 0.98 -20.07 2.45
C LYS A 221 1.90 -21.20 2.89
N SER A 222 3.19 -21.09 2.58
CA SER A 222 4.19 -22.10 2.94
C SER A 222 4.35 -22.23 4.46
N THR A 223 4.29 -21.12 5.19
CA THR A 223 4.36 -21.09 6.66
C THR A 223 3.20 -21.83 7.29
N ILE A 224 1.97 -21.54 6.85
CA ILE A 224 0.76 -22.21 7.34
C ILE A 224 0.84 -23.70 7.03
N HIS A 225 1.11 -24.07 5.77
CA HIS A 225 1.19 -25.46 5.35
C HIS A 225 2.23 -26.25 6.16
N LYS A 226 3.46 -25.71 6.30
CA LYS A 226 4.56 -26.34 7.02
C LYS A 226 4.20 -26.60 8.49
N HIS A 227 3.62 -25.62 9.18
CA HIS A 227 3.31 -25.74 10.60
C HIS A 227 2.13 -26.68 10.86
N MET A 228 1.07 -26.60 10.05
CA MET A 228 -0.08 -27.50 10.15
C MET A 228 0.29 -28.96 9.91
N TRP A 229 1.19 -29.22 8.95
CA TRP A 229 1.60 -30.59 8.60
C TRP A 229 2.70 -31.17 9.50
N LYS A 230 3.45 -30.35 10.25
CA LYS A 230 4.65 -30.80 10.97
C LYS A 230 4.40 -32.03 11.85
N LYS A 231 3.35 -32.02 12.67
CA LYS A 231 3.04 -33.14 13.59
C LYS A 231 2.42 -34.33 12.88
N ALA A 232 1.52 -34.11 11.93
CA ALA A 232 0.93 -35.19 11.14
C ALA A 232 1.98 -35.91 10.29
N ASN A 233 2.90 -35.20 9.66
CA ASN A 233 4.02 -35.77 8.91
C ASN A 233 4.97 -36.58 9.81
N ASN A 234 5.22 -36.14 11.05
CA ASN A 234 6.03 -36.91 11.99
C ASN A 234 5.38 -38.24 12.37
N LEU A 235 4.07 -38.25 12.65
CA LEU A 235 3.31 -39.47 12.89
C LEU A 235 3.42 -40.45 11.71
N LEU A 236 3.22 -39.94 10.48
CA LEU A 236 3.26 -40.74 9.25
C LEU A 236 4.65 -41.33 8.97
N ARG A 237 5.72 -40.59 9.23
CA ARG A 237 7.09 -41.01 8.90
C ARG A 237 7.68 -42.01 9.89
N PHE A 238 7.42 -41.85 11.18
CA PHE A 238 8.21 -42.52 12.21
C PHE A 238 7.40 -43.38 13.18
N GLU A 239 6.07 -43.34 13.11
CA GLU A 239 5.23 -43.84 14.21
C GLU A 239 4.07 -44.74 13.78
N THR A 240 3.92 -45.00 12.48
CA THR A 240 2.81 -45.78 11.92
C THR A 240 2.83 -47.26 12.29
N SER A 241 4.01 -47.87 12.43
CA SER A 241 4.14 -49.27 12.91
C SER A 241 3.90 -49.43 14.41
N ARG A 242 3.83 -48.32 15.15
CA ARG A 242 3.84 -48.31 16.62
C ARG A 242 2.46 -48.10 17.24
N CYS A 243 1.40 -47.97 16.44
CA CYS A 243 0.00 -47.99 16.87
C CYS A 243 -0.90 -48.22 15.65
N SER A 244 -2.15 -48.65 15.84
CA SER A 244 -3.14 -48.81 14.76
C SER A 244 -4.10 -47.63 14.64
N CYS A 245 -4.06 -46.64 15.54
CA CYS A 245 -5.03 -45.53 15.57
C CYS A 245 -4.50 -44.23 14.95
N TRP A 246 -3.31 -44.24 14.34
CA TRP A 246 -2.69 -43.02 13.78
C TRP A 246 -3.49 -42.48 12.60
N ASP A 247 -4.05 -43.36 11.77
CA ASP A 247 -4.83 -43.06 10.58
C ASP A 247 -6.11 -42.33 10.96
N ALA A 248 -6.87 -42.85 11.92
CA ALA A 248 -8.05 -42.21 12.47
C ALA A 248 -7.70 -40.88 13.15
N THR A 249 -6.57 -40.81 13.87
CA THR A 249 -6.12 -39.56 14.51
C THR A 249 -5.88 -38.46 13.48
N ILE A 250 -5.12 -38.76 12.42
CA ILE A 250 -4.82 -37.80 11.36
C ILE A 250 -6.08 -37.48 10.55
N GLY A 251 -6.90 -38.48 10.22
CA GLY A 251 -8.15 -38.30 9.49
C GLY A 251 -9.10 -37.35 10.22
N GLN A 252 -9.27 -37.52 11.53
CA GLN A 252 -10.10 -36.63 12.35
C GLN A 252 -9.51 -35.22 12.45
N TYR A 253 -8.17 -35.09 12.49
CA TYR A 253 -7.50 -33.79 12.52
C TYR A 253 -7.74 -33.02 11.23
N LEU A 254 -7.56 -33.68 10.09
CA LEU A 254 -7.84 -33.10 8.78
C LEU A 254 -9.33 -32.78 8.60
N ALA A 255 -10.23 -33.66 9.06
CA ALA A 255 -11.67 -33.41 9.03
C ALA A 255 -12.06 -32.17 9.85
N ALA A 256 -11.46 -31.98 11.03
CA ALA A 256 -11.68 -30.80 11.85
C ALA A 256 -11.17 -29.51 11.17
N LEU A 257 -10.04 -29.57 10.46
CA LEU A 257 -9.54 -28.45 9.67
C LEU A 257 -10.41 -28.12 8.45
N VAL A 258 -10.95 -29.14 7.78
CA VAL A 258 -11.91 -28.96 6.67
C VAL A 258 -13.19 -28.30 7.19
N LYS A 259 -13.67 -28.68 8.38
CA LYS A 259 -14.87 -28.11 9.01
C LYS A 259 -14.79 -26.59 9.20
N ILE A 260 -13.59 -26.08 9.52
CA ILE A 260 -13.33 -24.63 9.65
C ILE A 260 -12.82 -23.99 8.35
N ASP A 261 -12.88 -24.71 7.22
CA ASP A 261 -12.43 -24.27 5.90
C ASP A 261 -10.98 -23.72 5.90
N ALA A 262 -10.08 -24.42 6.62
CA ALA A 262 -8.65 -24.12 6.68
C ALA A 262 -7.78 -25.16 5.93
N PHE A 263 -8.39 -26.24 5.40
CA PHE A 263 -7.70 -27.31 4.69
C PHE A 263 -8.44 -27.72 3.40
N THR A 264 -7.75 -27.94 2.27
CA THR A 264 -6.32 -27.62 2.04
C THR A 264 -6.13 -26.10 2.02
N ILE A 265 -4.94 -25.60 2.35
CA ILE A 265 -4.70 -24.15 2.38
C ILE A 265 -4.84 -23.55 0.98
N GLU A 266 -4.48 -24.31 -0.05
CA GLU A 266 -4.69 -23.99 -1.46
C GLU A 266 -6.16 -23.69 -1.78
N ASP A 267 -7.05 -24.59 -1.38
CA ASP A 267 -8.48 -24.47 -1.69
C ASP A 267 -9.13 -23.34 -0.88
N ALA A 268 -8.74 -23.20 0.38
CA ALA A 268 -9.22 -22.13 1.25
C ALA A 268 -8.85 -20.74 0.69
N LEU A 269 -7.63 -20.58 0.18
CA LEU A 269 -7.15 -19.30 -0.40
C LEU A 269 -7.84 -18.91 -1.71
N GLN A 270 -8.57 -19.82 -2.36
CA GLN A 270 -9.39 -19.47 -3.53
C GLN A 270 -10.66 -18.70 -3.14
N ARG A 271 -11.13 -18.88 -1.89
CA ARG A 271 -12.39 -18.29 -1.39
C ARG A 271 -12.18 -17.27 -0.28
N SER A 272 -11.01 -17.28 0.36
CA SER A 272 -10.74 -16.49 1.56
C SER A 272 -9.35 -15.83 1.51
N SER A 273 -9.22 -14.74 2.25
CA SER A 273 -7.94 -14.12 2.56
C SER A 273 -7.18 -14.92 3.62
N PHE A 274 -5.90 -14.64 3.81
CA PHE A 274 -5.14 -15.27 4.90
C PHE A 274 -5.73 -14.89 6.26
N GLN A 275 -6.14 -13.64 6.44
CA GLN A 275 -6.69 -13.18 7.71
C GLN A 275 -7.98 -13.94 8.07
N GLU A 276 -8.90 -14.11 7.13
CA GLU A 276 -10.13 -14.89 7.33
C GLU A 276 -9.83 -16.35 7.72
N ILE A 277 -8.86 -16.99 7.05
CA ILE A 277 -8.43 -18.35 7.39
C ILE A 277 -7.85 -18.40 8.81
N LEU A 278 -6.99 -17.46 9.17
CA LEU A 278 -6.37 -17.37 10.50
C LEU A 278 -7.38 -17.08 11.60
N ASP A 279 -8.47 -16.37 11.28
CA ASP A 279 -9.56 -16.13 12.22
C ASP A 279 -10.40 -17.39 12.46
N ARG A 280 -10.74 -18.14 11.40
CA ARG A 280 -11.41 -19.46 11.54
C ARG A 280 -10.58 -20.48 12.32
N MET A 281 -9.25 -20.42 12.22
CA MET A 281 -8.36 -21.26 13.02
C MET A 281 -8.49 -21.02 14.54
N LYS A 282 -9.08 -19.90 15.00
CA LYS A 282 -9.39 -19.69 16.43
C LYS A 282 -10.50 -20.61 16.93
N GLU A 283 -11.37 -21.05 16.02
CA GLU A 283 -12.54 -21.89 16.32
C GLU A 283 -12.21 -23.39 16.25
N PHE A 284 -10.94 -23.73 15.99
CA PHE A 284 -10.51 -25.11 15.86
C PHE A 284 -10.69 -25.89 17.16
N THR A 285 -11.45 -26.97 17.10
CA THR A 285 -11.60 -27.96 18.17
C THR A 285 -11.19 -29.35 17.68
N PHE A 286 -10.76 -30.20 18.61
CA PHE A 286 -10.37 -31.57 18.31
C PHE A 286 -10.92 -32.53 19.36
N ASP A 287 -12.08 -33.12 19.05
CA ASP A 287 -12.88 -33.91 20.02
C ASP A 287 -12.61 -35.43 19.93
N TYR A 288 -11.71 -35.84 19.02
CA TYR A 288 -11.34 -37.24 18.88
C TYR A 288 -10.34 -37.64 19.97
N ASN A 289 -10.63 -38.73 20.69
CA ASN A 289 -9.74 -39.29 21.70
C ASN A 289 -9.01 -40.53 21.15
N PRO A 290 -7.71 -40.43 20.78
CA PRO A 290 -6.99 -41.57 20.24
C PRO A 290 -6.85 -42.71 21.24
N ALA A 291 -6.89 -43.95 20.76
CA ALA A 291 -6.80 -45.15 21.60
C ALA A 291 -5.45 -45.26 22.31
N CYS A 292 -4.35 -44.85 21.67
CA CYS A 292 -3.01 -44.93 22.24
C CYS A 292 -2.55 -43.62 22.89
N ARG A 293 -1.72 -43.73 23.93
CA ARG A 293 -1.13 -42.58 24.64
C ARG A 293 -0.32 -41.66 23.71
N ARG A 294 0.33 -42.22 22.67
CA ARG A 294 1.17 -41.44 21.76
C ARG A 294 0.36 -40.46 20.92
N CYS A 295 -0.63 -40.95 20.18
CA CYS A 295 -1.53 -40.10 19.41
C CYS A 295 -2.29 -39.12 20.32
N ARG A 296 -2.68 -39.56 21.53
CA ARG A 296 -3.33 -38.71 22.53
C ARG A 296 -2.41 -37.60 23.09
N SER A 297 -1.10 -37.82 23.11
CA SER A 297 -0.14 -36.82 23.63
C SER A 297 0.08 -35.62 22.70
N ILE A 298 -0.45 -35.68 21.48
CA ILE A 298 -0.38 -34.56 20.54
C ILE A 298 -1.55 -33.63 20.82
N ASP A 299 -1.23 -32.44 21.29
CA ASP A 299 -2.19 -31.36 21.43
C ASP A 299 -2.40 -30.68 20.06
N TRP A 300 -3.42 -31.12 19.33
CA TRP A 300 -3.75 -30.58 18.01
C TRP A 300 -4.27 -29.15 18.06
N VAL A 301 -4.95 -28.76 19.14
CA VAL A 301 -5.42 -27.38 19.34
C VAL A 301 -4.22 -26.46 19.46
N TYR A 302 -3.23 -26.84 20.27
CA TYR A 302 -1.97 -26.12 20.37
C TYR A 302 -1.22 -26.04 19.04
N VAL A 303 -1.19 -27.12 18.25
CA VAL A 303 -0.56 -27.11 16.91
C VAL A 303 -1.20 -26.06 15.98
N VAL A 304 -2.53 -26.00 15.94
CA VAL A 304 -3.26 -25.02 15.11
C VAL A 304 -3.04 -23.61 15.64
N GLN A 305 -3.07 -23.40 16.96
CA GLN A 305 -2.78 -22.11 17.57
C GLN A 305 -1.36 -21.62 17.27
N MET A 306 -0.36 -22.49 17.37
CA MET A 306 1.03 -22.15 17.03
C MET A 306 1.20 -21.86 15.54
N THR A 307 0.49 -22.57 14.67
CA THR A 307 0.49 -22.29 13.24
C THR A 307 -0.07 -20.89 12.96
N ARG A 308 -1.19 -20.55 13.60
CA ARG A 308 -1.79 -19.22 13.50
C ARG A 308 -0.82 -18.13 13.96
N GLN A 309 -0.20 -18.29 15.13
CA GLN A 309 0.77 -17.33 15.65
C GLN A 309 1.99 -17.17 14.73
N ALA A 310 2.53 -18.27 14.21
CA ALA A 310 3.65 -18.24 13.27
C ALA A 310 3.29 -17.49 11.98
N ALA A 311 2.09 -17.71 11.44
CA ALA A 311 1.62 -17.02 10.25
C ALA A 311 1.35 -15.53 10.49
N GLN A 312 0.70 -15.15 11.60
CA GLN A 312 0.43 -13.76 11.96
C GLN A 312 1.72 -12.94 12.18
N GLY A 313 2.76 -13.59 12.69
CA GLY A 313 4.07 -12.98 12.95
C GLY A 313 5.09 -13.17 11.83
N TYR A 314 4.68 -13.68 10.65
CA TYR A 314 5.57 -14.00 9.53
C TYR A 314 6.03 -12.74 8.80
N PHE A 315 5.10 -11.90 8.37
CA PHE A 315 5.38 -10.74 7.52
C PHE A 315 4.90 -9.43 8.15
N ASP A 316 5.79 -8.44 8.17
CA ASP A 316 5.57 -7.14 8.82
C ASP A 316 5.23 -6.02 7.83
N GLY A 317 5.03 -6.35 6.56
CA GLY A 317 4.96 -5.38 5.47
C GLY A 317 6.29 -5.27 4.75
N LEU A 318 6.31 -4.60 3.59
CA LEU A 318 7.53 -4.29 2.86
C LEU A 318 8.27 -3.14 3.54
N CYS A 319 9.60 -3.20 3.51
CA CYS A 319 10.48 -2.19 4.08
C CYS A 319 11.19 -1.39 2.98
N LEU A 320 10.88 -0.08 2.89
CA LEU A 320 11.51 0.82 1.91
C LEU A 320 13.02 0.88 2.07
N ASP A 321 13.54 0.86 3.31
CA ASP A 321 14.97 0.90 3.57
C ASP A 321 15.69 -0.36 3.07
N CYS A 322 15.05 -1.54 3.17
CA CYS A 322 15.57 -2.77 2.59
C CYS A 322 15.51 -2.74 1.06
N MET A 323 14.42 -2.22 0.49
CA MET A 323 14.27 -2.07 -0.95
C MET A 323 15.35 -1.14 -1.53
N ASP A 324 15.55 0.04 -0.97
CA ASP A 324 16.56 1.00 -1.45
C ASP A 324 17.99 0.48 -1.28
N ARG A 325 18.32 -0.09 -0.11
CA ARG A 325 19.68 -0.56 0.20
C ARG A 325 20.10 -1.79 -0.61
N SER A 326 19.15 -2.61 -1.04
CA SER A 326 19.42 -3.78 -1.87
C SER A 326 19.42 -3.48 -3.38
N LYS A 327 19.09 -2.25 -3.81
CA LYS A 327 19.23 -1.88 -5.22
C LYS A 327 20.73 -1.83 -5.59
N PRO A 328 21.12 -2.37 -6.76
CA PRO A 328 22.50 -2.24 -7.24
C PRO A 328 22.84 -0.76 -7.48
N LYS A 329 23.72 -0.18 -6.67
CA LYS A 329 24.21 1.21 -6.82
C LYS A 329 25.62 1.18 -7.40
N GLY A 330 25.76 1.39 -8.71
CA GLY A 330 27.05 1.60 -9.37
C GLY A 330 27.97 0.37 -9.52
N LYS A 331 29.20 0.64 -9.99
CA LYS A 331 30.29 -0.34 -10.13
C LYS A 331 31.14 -0.27 -8.85
N ASP A 332 31.23 -1.38 -8.12
CA ASP A 332 32.06 -1.61 -6.93
C ASP A 332 31.61 -0.98 -5.60
N LEU A 333 31.18 -1.85 -4.68
CA LEU A 333 32.03 -2.45 -3.65
C LEU A 333 31.23 -3.63 -3.10
N ASP A 334 31.43 -4.83 -3.64
CA ASP A 334 30.69 -6.03 -3.22
C ASP A 334 30.73 -6.12 -1.68
N ASP A 335 31.88 -5.91 -1.03
CA ASP A 335 32.04 -5.96 0.43
C ASP A 335 31.19 -4.94 1.21
N GLU A 336 31.11 -3.69 0.72
CA GLU A 336 30.23 -2.70 1.35
C GLU A 336 28.77 -3.08 1.15
N TYR A 337 28.41 -3.49 -0.07
CA TYR A 337 27.08 -3.97 -0.40
C TYR A 337 26.66 -5.19 0.44
N TRP A 338 27.58 -6.12 0.73
CA TRP A 338 27.39 -7.23 1.67
C TRP A 338 27.16 -6.72 3.09
N ARG A 339 28.07 -5.87 3.59
CA ARG A 339 28.07 -5.37 4.96
C ARG A 339 26.80 -4.59 5.28
N ILE A 340 26.30 -3.77 4.36
CA ILE A 340 25.09 -2.97 4.57
C ILE A 340 23.82 -3.82 4.49
N ASN A 341 23.85 -4.96 3.79
CA ASN A 341 22.70 -5.84 3.61
C ASN A 341 22.67 -7.04 4.56
N SER A 342 23.77 -7.36 5.25
CA SER A 342 23.82 -8.41 6.26
C SER A 342 23.08 -8.02 7.55
N SER A 343 22.60 -9.04 8.26
CA SER A 343 22.04 -8.86 9.61
C SER A 343 23.12 -8.42 10.59
N VAL A 344 22.77 -7.53 11.51
CA VAL A 344 23.64 -7.13 12.63
C VAL A 344 23.16 -7.86 13.87
N LYS A 345 23.97 -8.76 14.44
CA LYS A 345 23.56 -9.60 15.60
C LYS A 345 22.21 -10.31 15.36
N ASN A 346 22.07 -10.94 14.19
CA ASN A 346 20.84 -11.60 13.73
C ASN A 346 19.60 -10.69 13.60
N ARG A 347 19.79 -9.36 13.64
CA ARG A 347 18.73 -8.38 13.35
C ARG A 347 18.79 -7.87 11.92
N TRP A 348 17.73 -8.15 11.18
CA TRP A 348 17.54 -7.76 9.78
C TRP A 348 16.98 -6.34 9.60
N ASP A 349 16.49 -5.74 10.69
CA ASP A 349 15.89 -4.40 10.75
C ASP A 349 16.82 -3.33 11.35
N SER A 350 18.05 -3.70 11.72
CA SER A 350 18.99 -2.84 12.46
C SER A 350 19.33 -1.51 11.79
N ARG A 351 19.04 -1.36 10.49
CA ARG A 351 19.29 -0.17 9.67
C ARG A 351 18.00 0.32 8.98
N CYS A 352 16.85 0.05 9.59
CA CYS A 352 15.55 0.34 9.01
C CYS A 352 14.73 1.21 9.97
N ARG A 353 13.92 2.12 9.42
CA ARG A 353 13.00 2.99 10.16
C ARG A 353 11.83 2.22 10.78
N VAL A 354 11.50 1.07 10.21
CA VAL A 354 10.42 0.17 10.67
C VAL A 354 11.02 -1.12 11.21
N PRO A 355 10.70 -1.55 12.44
CA PRO A 355 11.10 -2.86 12.96
C PRO A 355 10.46 -4.00 12.16
N HIS A 356 11.25 -5.00 11.79
CA HIS A 356 10.76 -6.15 11.03
C HIS A 356 11.67 -7.37 11.16
N LYS A 357 11.18 -8.54 10.74
CA LYS A 357 11.97 -9.78 10.76
C LYS A 357 12.64 -10.09 9.41
N GLN A 358 13.34 -11.22 9.38
CA GLN A 358 14.02 -11.76 8.21
C GLN A 358 13.10 -11.91 6.99
N ALA A 359 11.85 -12.35 7.19
CA ALA A 359 10.91 -12.55 6.08
C ALA A 359 10.59 -11.23 5.35
N THR A 360 10.35 -10.14 6.07
CA THR A 360 10.19 -8.81 5.47
C THR A 360 11.45 -8.38 4.72
N TRP A 361 12.63 -8.52 5.31
CA TRP A 361 13.89 -8.22 4.62
C TRP A 361 14.04 -9.02 3.32
N TYR A 362 13.79 -10.33 3.39
CA TYR A 362 13.95 -11.26 2.26
C TYR A 362 13.02 -10.93 1.10
N VAL A 363 11.77 -10.59 1.43
CA VAL A 363 10.74 -10.25 0.44
C VAL A 363 10.98 -8.85 -0.13
N SER A 364 11.43 -7.89 0.67
CA SER A 364 11.79 -6.53 0.24
C SER A 364 13.10 -6.44 -0.54
N TRP A 365 13.78 -7.55 -0.79
CA TRP A 365 15.03 -7.58 -1.54
C TRP A 365 14.83 -7.30 -3.03
N LEU A 366 15.48 -6.26 -3.54
CA LEU A 366 15.50 -5.87 -4.96
C LEU A 366 16.86 -6.09 -5.64
N GLY A 367 17.82 -6.67 -4.93
CA GLY A 367 19.15 -6.99 -5.45
C GLY A 367 19.24 -8.34 -6.15
N ARG A 368 20.47 -8.77 -6.45
CA ARG A 368 20.74 -10.10 -7.04
C ARG A 368 20.38 -11.24 -6.06
N ASP A 369 19.78 -12.32 -6.57
CA ASP A 369 19.34 -13.45 -5.74
C ASP A 369 20.52 -14.25 -5.15
N ASP A 370 21.62 -14.42 -5.89
CA ASP A 370 22.81 -15.12 -5.41
C ASP A 370 23.41 -14.46 -4.15
N ILE A 371 23.36 -13.12 -4.09
CA ILE A 371 23.77 -12.35 -2.92
C ILE A 371 22.83 -12.59 -1.75
N ARG A 372 21.51 -12.51 -1.99
CA ARG A 372 20.49 -12.78 -0.97
C ARG A 372 20.69 -14.16 -0.33
N GLN A 373 20.91 -15.19 -1.16
CA GLN A 373 21.10 -16.57 -0.68
C GLN A 373 22.38 -16.72 0.16
N LYS A 374 23.48 -16.09 -0.24
CA LYS A 374 24.73 -16.09 0.52
C LYS A 374 24.58 -15.36 1.86
N LEU A 375 23.86 -14.24 1.92
CA LEU A 375 23.56 -13.52 3.17
C LEU A 375 22.74 -14.36 4.14
N LEU A 376 21.75 -15.10 3.64
CA LEU A 376 20.97 -16.03 4.46
C LEU A 376 21.83 -17.17 5.03
N ARG A 377 22.75 -17.73 4.23
CA ARG A 377 23.65 -18.79 4.69
C ARG A 377 24.65 -18.29 5.73
N GLY A 378 25.24 -17.11 5.52
CA GLY A 378 26.19 -16.51 6.46
C GLY A 378 25.58 -16.13 7.81
N ALA A 379 24.28 -15.79 7.84
CA ALA A 379 23.57 -15.55 9.10
C ALA A 379 23.35 -16.85 9.90
N ASN A 380 23.05 -17.97 9.22
CA ASN A 380 22.77 -19.25 9.88
C ASN A 380 24.02 -19.93 10.46
N VAL A 381 25.22 -19.65 9.94
CA VAL A 381 26.48 -20.21 10.51
C VAL A 381 26.73 -19.67 11.92
N ASN A 382 26.29 -18.44 12.22
CA ASN A 382 26.39 -17.87 13.56
C ASN A 382 25.30 -18.37 14.54
N GLU A 383 24.36 -19.22 14.09
CA GLU A 383 23.35 -19.87 14.97
C GLU A 383 23.82 -21.22 15.53
N GLU A 384 24.91 -21.80 15.02
CA GLU A 384 25.45 -23.10 15.49
C GLU A 384 26.59 -22.94 16.52
N GLU A 385 27.01 -21.71 16.82
CA GLU A 385 28.11 -21.41 17.78
C GLU A 385 27.64 -20.82 19.13
N ASP A 386 26.33 -20.60 19.32
CA ASP A 386 25.70 -20.21 20.60
C ASP A 386 24.69 -21.30 21.05
#